data_AF-A0A7V5GSB0-F1
#
_entry.id   AF-A0A7V5GSB0-F1
#
_cell.length_a   1.000
_cell.length_b   1.000
_cell.length_c   1.000
_cell.angle_alpha   90.00
_cell.angle_beta   90.00
_cell.angle_gamma   90.00
#
_symmetry.space_group_name_H-M   'P 1'
#
loop_
_entity.id
_entity.type
_entity.pdbx_description
1 polymer ?
#
loop_
_entity_poly.entity_id
_entity_poly.type
_entity_poly.pdbx_seq_one_letter_code
_entity_poly.pdbx_strand_id
1 'polypeptide(L)'
;LKEIGIKKPSLISTLKKNKEKAVALVDHNELSQVSDKIDFAQVSYIIDHHKLLAQTEKPIFCRVEPLGSTATIIAKMFQERKIKVSKTIAKLLLAGILSDTLNLVSPTTTVEDKKVAR
;
A
#
# COMPACT_ATOMS: atom_id res chain seq x y z
N LEU A 1 -8.20 3.93 13.24
CA LEU A 1 -9.51 3.80 12.55
C LEU A 1 -10.67 4.37 13.37
N LYS A 2 -10.96 3.85 14.58
CA LYS A 2 -12.03 4.35 15.46
C LYS A 2 -11.90 5.85 15.76
N GLU A 3 -10.69 6.30 16.10
CA GLU A 3 -10.37 7.72 16.37
C GLU A 3 -10.62 8.67 15.20
N ILE A 4 -10.62 8.15 13.97
CA ILE A 4 -10.79 8.95 12.74
C ILE A 4 -12.22 8.75 12.17
N GLY A 5 -13.06 7.94 12.83
CA GLY A 5 -14.44 7.71 12.42
C GLY A 5 -14.60 6.90 11.12
N ILE A 6 -13.58 6.12 10.73
CA ILE A 6 -13.61 5.34 9.48
C ILE A 6 -13.98 3.89 9.78
N LYS A 7 -14.92 3.35 9.00
CA LYS A 7 -15.27 1.92 9.03
C LYS A 7 -14.08 1.09 8.54
N LYS A 8 -13.79 -0.01 9.25
CA LYS A 8 -12.80 -0.98 8.79
C LYS A 8 -13.18 -1.48 7.38
N PRO A 9 -12.21 -1.63 6.45
CA PRO A 9 -12.48 -2.26 5.17
C PRO A 9 -13.14 -3.63 5.35
N SER A 10 -14.10 -3.94 4.48
CA SER A 10 -14.75 -5.25 4.46
C SER A 10 -13.74 -6.34 4.13
N LEU A 11 -13.81 -7.46 4.84
CA LEU A 11 -13.03 -8.63 4.48
C LEU A 11 -13.54 -9.19 3.14
N ILE A 12 -12.59 -9.60 2.29
CA ILE A 12 -12.92 -10.23 1.01
C ILE A 12 -13.49 -11.63 1.30
N SER A 13 -14.59 -11.98 0.63
CA SER A 13 -15.22 -13.30 0.69
C SER A 13 -14.64 -14.27 -0.34
N THR A 14 -14.73 -13.94 -1.65
CA THR A 14 -14.06 -14.63 -2.75
C THR A 14 -14.05 -13.72 -3.98
N LEU A 15 -12.87 -13.48 -4.56
CA LEU A 15 -12.69 -12.76 -5.82
C LEU A 15 -12.30 -13.67 -6.99
N LYS A 16 -11.81 -14.89 -6.73
CA LYS A 16 -11.45 -15.89 -7.76
C LYS A 16 -12.52 -16.10 -8.84
N LYS A 17 -13.81 -16.00 -8.47
CA LYS A 17 -14.94 -16.20 -9.39
C LYS A 17 -15.23 -14.99 -10.28
N ASN A 18 -14.64 -13.83 -10.00
CA ASN A 18 -14.88 -12.59 -10.73
C ASN A 18 -13.56 -12.09 -11.33
N LYS A 19 -13.13 -12.75 -12.42
CA LYS A 19 -11.85 -12.51 -13.09
C LYS A 19 -11.71 -11.11 -13.72
N GLU A 20 -12.81 -10.39 -13.91
CA GLU A 20 -12.81 -9.04 -14.48
C GLU A 20 -12.34 -7.95 -13.51
N LYS A 21 -12.35 -8.23 -12.20
CA LYS A 21 -11.88 -7.27 -11.20
C LYS A 21 -10.36 -7.25 -11.14
N ALA A 22 -9.77 -6.10 -11.45
CA ALA A 22 -8.36 -5.82 -11.20
C ALA A 22 -8.07 -5.75 -9.70
N VAL A 23 -6.94 -6.33 -9.28
CA VAL A 23 -6.46 -6.31 -7.90
C VAL A 23 -5.21 -5.44 -7.80
N ALA A 24 -5.16 -4.62 -6.75
CA ALA A 24 -3.97 -3.89 -6.35
C ALA A 24 -3.46 -4.47 -5.02
N LEU A 25 -2.23 -4.98 -5.02
CA LEU A 25 -1.54 -5.36 -3.78
C LEU A 25 -0.83 -4.12 -3.23
N VAL A 26 -0.97 -3.92 -1.93
CA VAL A 26 -0.28 -2.86 -1.19
C VAL A 26 0.44 -3.50 -0.02
N ASP A 27 1.68 -3.05 0.24
CA ASP A 27 2.48 -3.45 1.41
C ASP A 27 2.95 -4.90 1.43
N HIS A 28 2.68 -5.65 0.37
CA HIS A 28 3.22 -6.97 0.13
C HIS A 28 3.15 -7.30 -1.36
N ASN A 29 4.04 -8.21 -1.76
CA ASN A 29 4.08 -8.73 -3.13
C ASN A 29 4.45 -10.23 -3.19
N GLU A 30 4.58 -10.89 -2.04
CA GLU A 30 4.85 -12.32 -1.96
C GLU A 30 3.56 -13.13 -2.08
N LEU A 31 3.55 -14.14 -2.97
CA LEU A 31 2.39 -15.00 -3.21
C LEU A 31 1.86 -15.68 -1.93
N SER A 32 2.76 -16.05 -1.02
CA SER A 32 2.42 -16.70 0.26
C SER A 32 1.59 -15.80 1.19
N GLN A 33 1.67 -14.48 1.02
CA GLN A 33 0.94 -13.48 1.80
C GLN A 33 -0.38 -13.08 1.15
N VAL A 34 -0.59 -13.43 -0.12
CA VAL A 34 -1.84 -13.16 -0.83
C VAL A 34 -2.91 -14.15 -0.38
N SER A 35 -4.11 -13.65 -0.05
CA SER A 35 -5.22 -14.51 0.36
C SER A 35 -5.57 -15.51 -0.74
N ASP A 36 -5.81 -16.76 -0.32
CA ASP A 36 -6.40 -17.85 -1.10
C ASP A 36 -7.73 -17.51 -1.80
N LYS A 37 -8.37 -16.41 -1.42
CA LYS A 37 -9.61 -15.88 -2.03
C LYS A 37 -9.37 -15.03 -3.27
N ILE A 38 -8.11 -14.70 -3.57
CA ILE A 38 -7.67 -13.90 -4.70
C ILE A 38 -6.89 -14.81 -5.64
N ASP A 39 -7.11 -14.68 -6.95
CA ASP A 39 -6.24 -15.28 -7.96
C ASP A 39 -5.13 -14.28 -8.29
N PHE A 40 -3.86 -14.71 -8.18
CA PHE A 40 -2.71 -13.82 -8.41
C PHE A 40 -2.68 -13.30 -9.87
N ALA A 41 -3.25 -14.03 -10.83
CA ALA A 41 -3.40 -13.58 -12.21
C ALA A 41 -4.28 -12.31 -12.37
N GLN A 42 -5.08 -11.97 -11.35
CA GLN A 42 -5.90 -10.75 -11.31
C GLN A 42 -5.12 -9.51 -10.86
N VAL A 43 -3.94 -9.70 -10.26
CA VAL A 43 -3.09 -8.60 -9.81
C VAL A 43 -2.68 -7.77 -11.02
N SER A 44 -2.95 -6.47 -10.94
CA SER A 44 -2.66 -5.49 -11.99
C SER A 44 -1.85 -4.31 -11.48
N TYR A 45 -1.74 -4.16 -10.16
CA TYR A 45 -0.97 -3.12 -9.49
C TYR A 45 -0.26 -3.69 -8.25
N ILE A 46 1.01 -3.33 -8.05
CA ILE A 46 1.76 -3.59 -6.82
C ILE A 46 2.38 -2.28 -6.36
N ILE A 47 2.09 -1.86 -5.12
CA ILE A 47 2.70 -0.71 -4.46
C ILE A 47 3.27 -1.18 -3.13
N ASP A 48 4.59 -1.23 -3.00
CA ASP A 48 5.23 -1.89 -1.86
C ASP A 48 6.57 -1.24 -1.51
N HIS A 49 7.04 -1.46 -0.29
CA HIS A 49 8.36 -1.03 0.18
C HIS A 49 9.26 -2.21 0.58
N HIS A 50 8.75 -3.44 0.52
CA HIS A 50 9.49 -4.66 0.77
C HIS A 50 10.30 -5.11 -0.45
N LYS A 51 11.08 -6.18 -0.27
CA LYS A 51 11.80 -6.86 -1.37
C LYS A 51 10.80 -7.35 -2.43
N LEU A 52 11.13 -7.13 -3.70
CA LEU A 52 10.35 -7.66 -4.82
C LEU A 52 10.58 -9.17 -4.98
N LEU A 53 9.51 -9.94 -4.83
CA LEU A 53 9.41 -11.40 -4.94
C LEU A 53 8.28 -11.84 -5.90
N ALA A 54 7.40 -10.92 -6.32
CA ALA A 54 6.29 -11.20 -7.23
C ALA A 54 6.74 -11.75 -8.59
N GLN A 55 6.01 -12.75 -9.08
CA GLN A 55 6.10 -13.27 -10.45
C GLN A 55 4.75 -13.16 -11.13
N THR A 56 4.66 -12.42 -12.25
CA THR A 56 3.39 -12.07 -12.90
C THR A 56 3.35 -12.60 -14.33
N GLU A 57 2.21 -13.16 -14.73
CA GLU A 57 2.01 -13.72 -16.09
C GLU A 57 1.84 -12.65 -17.18
N LYS A 58 1.48 -11.43 -16.78
CA LYS A 58 1.27 -10.29 -17.68
C LYS A 58 2.01 -9.05 -17.15
N PRO A 59 2.31 -8.07 -18.01
CA PRO A 59 2.78 -6.76 -17.55
C PRO A 59 1.76 -6.13 -16.60
N ILE A 60 2.26 -5.57 -15.50
CA ILE A 60 1.46 -4.86 -14.49
C ILE A 60 2.12 -3.54 -14.12
N PHE A 61 1.37 -2.62 -13.50
CA PHE A 61 1.99 -1.48 -12.85
C PHE A 61 2.64 -1.92 -11.53
N CYS A 62 3.94 -1.70 -11.39
CA CYS A 62 4.68 -2.05 -10.19
C CYS A 62 5.50 -0.84 -9.74
N ARG A 63 5.29 -0.42 -8.49
CA ARG A 63 6.09 0.62 -7.84
C ARG A 63 6.59 0.10 -6.51
N VAL A 64 7.87 -0.22 -6.47
CA VAL A 64 8.57 -0.61 -5.24
C VAL A 64 9.65 0.41 -4.96
N GLU A 65 9.64 0.98 -3.76
CA GLU A 65 10.66 1.94 -3.35
C GLU A 65 11.21 1.55 -1.97
N PRO A 66 12.54 1.67 -1.75
CA PRO A 66 13.16 1.35 -0.47
C PRO A 66 12.93 2.49 0.55
N LEU A 67 11.66 2.70 0.93
CA LEU A 67 11.21 3.68 1.91
C LEU A 67 10.74 3.00 3.20
N GLY A 68 10.55 3.78 4.26
CA GLY A 68 10.13 3.27 5.55
C GLY A 68 8.70 2.73 5.58
N SER A 69 7.83 3.16 4.65
CA SER A 69 6.43 2.71 4.59
C SER A 69 5.85 2.78 3.18
N THR A 70 4.95 1.84 2.85
CA THR A 70 4.07 1.91 1.67
C THR A 70 3.21 3.18 1.67
N ALA A 71 2.82 3.68 2.85
CA ALA A 71 2.04 4.91 2.96
C ALA A 71 2.82 6.15 2.46
N THR A 72 4.14 6.19 2.62
CA THR A 72 5.00 7.24 2.06
C THR A 72 4.96 7.22 0.54
N ILE A 73 5.01 6.03 -0.08
CA ILE A 73 4.92 5.86 -1.53
C ILE A 73 3.57 6.38 -2.04
N ILE A 74 2.47 6.00 -1.38
CA ILE A 74 1.12 6.45 -1.77
C ILE A 74 0.99 7.97 -1.63
N ALA A 75 1.51 8.56 -0.55
CA ALA A 75 1.49 10.00 -0.36
C ALA A 75 2.24 10.75 -1.48
N LYS A 76 3.40 10.24 -1.92
CA LYS A 76 4.13 10.77 -3.08
C LYS A 76 3.29 10.66 -4.36
N MET A 77 2.61 9.54 -4.58
CA MET A 77 1.73 9.37 -5.75
C MET A 77 0.59 10.41 -5.79
N PHE A 78 0.02 10.78 -4.63
CA PHE A 78 -0.95 11.88 -4.57
C PHE A 78 -0.31 13.21 -5.00
N GLN A 79 0.89 13.52 -4.50
CA GLN A 79 1.61 14.76 -4.81
C GLN A 79 2.00 14.85 -6.30
N GLU A 80 2.59 13.78 -6.85
CA GLU A 80 3.00 13.68 -8.26
C GLU A 80 1.81 13.90 -9.21
N ARG A 81 0.63 13.37 -8.85
CA ARG A 81 -0.60 13.51 -9.62
C ARG A 81 -1.36 14.81 -9.32
N LYS A 82 -0.84 15.65 -8.42
CA LYS A 82 -1.49 16.89 -7.95
C LYS A 82 -2.92 16.64 -7.42
N ILE A 83 -3.16 15.47 -6.82
CA ILE A 83 -4.46 15.11 -6.24
C ILE A 83 -4.48 15.59 -4.79
N LYS A 84 -5.47 16.40 -4.44
CA LYS A 84 -5.64 16.90 -3.06
C LYS A 84 -5.98 15.75 -2.11
N VAL A 85 -5.14 15.57 -1.08
CA VAL A 85 -5.36 14.57 -0.04
C VAL A 85 -6.40 15.12 0.95
N SER A 86 -7.48 14.38 1.18
CA SER A 86 -8.47 14.75 2.21
C SER A 86 -7.85 14.60 3.61
N LYS A 87 -8.35 15.35 4.60
CA LYS A 87 -7.88 15.26 6.00
C LYS A 87 -7.93 13.82 6.53
N THR A 88 -8.95 13.07 6.15
CA THR A 88 -9.15 11.68 6.53
C THR A 88 -8.08 10.76 5.93
N ILE A 89 -7.78 10.90 4.63
CA ILE A 89 -6.72 10.13 3.96
C ILE A 89 -5.35 10.50 4.52
N ALA A 90 -5.08 11.80 4.74
CA ALA A 90 -3.82 12.27 5.30
C ALA A 90 -3.53 11.64 6.67
N LYS A 91 -4.54 11.56 7.55
CA LYS A 91 -4.41 10.88 8.85
C LYS A 91 -4.12 9.39 8.71
N LEU A 92 -4.73 8.70 7.73
CA LEU A 92 -4.46 7.28 7.48
C LEU A 92 -3.04 7.06 6.97
N LEU A 93 -2.59 7.88 6.02
CA LEU A 93 -1.22 7.81 5.50
C LEU A 93 -0.21 8.09 6.62
N LEU A 94 -0.41 9.16 7.39
CA LEU A 94 0.44 9.46 8.54
C LEU A 94 0.48 8.31 9.54
N ALA A 95 -0.67 7.72 9.88
CA ALA A 95 -0.71 6.58 10.80
C ALA A 95 0.08 5.37 10.27
N GLY A 96 -0.01 5.07 8.96
CA GLY A 96 0.79 4.02 8.33
C GLY A 96 2.29 4.31 8.41
N ILE A 97 2.70 5.54 8.07
CA ILE A 97 4.10 5.97 8.15
C ILE A 97 4.62 5.81 9.58
N LEU A 98 3.91 6.35 10.58
CA LEU A 98 4.33 6.28 11.97
C LEU A 98 4.36 4.84 12.50
N SER A 99 3.47 3.97 12.02
CA SER A 99 3.45 2.55 12.38
C SER A 99 4.72 1.84 11.90
N ASP A 100 4.98 1.87 10.59
CA ASP A 100 6.09 1.09 9.99
C ASP A 100 7.46 1.65 10.38
N THR A 101 7.55 2.96 10.61
CA THR A 101 8.79 3.64 10.98
C THR A 101 9.02 3.71 12.49
N LEU A 102 8.15 3.08 13.31
CA LEU A 102 8.21 3.16 14.78
C LEU A 102 8.29 4.61 15.27
N ASN A 103 7.40 5.47 14.79
CA ASN A 103 7.41 6.91 15.04
C ASN A 103 8.71 7.58 14.54
N LEU A 104 9.13 7.25 13.32
CA LEU A 104 10.31 7.80 12.61
C LEU A 104 11.68 7.49 13.26
N VAL A 105 11.75 6.49 14.13
CA VAL A 105 12.99 6.05 14.81
C VAL A 105 13.54 4.72 14.30
N SER A 106 12.74 3.95 13.54
CA SER A 106 13.16 2.70 12.93
C SER A 106 14.39 2.92 12.03
N PRO A 107 15.34 1.94 11.95
CA PRO A 107 16.45 2.01 11.00
C PRO A 107 16.00 2.03 9.53
N THR A 108 14.77 1.63 9.22
CA THR A 108 14.19 1.72 7.87
C THR A 108 13.70 3.13 7.51
N THR A 109 13.63 4.05 8.48
CA THR A 109 13.11 5.41 8.28
C THR A 109 14.02 6.20 7.35
N THR A 110 13.46 6.75 6.28
CA THR A 110 14.18 7.59 5.32
C THR A 110 13.90 9.08 5.53
N VAL A 111 14.66 9.93 4.83
CA VAL A 111 14.42 11.38 4.79
C VAL A 111 13.04 11.69 4.17
N GLU A 112 12.59 10.89 3.21
CA GLU A 112 11.30 11.10 2.55
C GLU A 112 10.14 10.79 3.49
N ASP A 113 10.23 9.74 4.32
CA ASP A 113 9.23 9.45 5.36
C ASP A 113 9.06 10.64 6.32
N LYS A 114 10.18 11.21 6.77
CA LYS A 114 10.20 12.40 7.66
C LYS A 114 9.62 13.64 6.98
N LYS A 115 9.84 13.80 5.68
CA LYS A 115 9.32 14.93 4.91
C LYS A 115 7.82 14.81 4.68
N VAL A 116 7.34 13.63 4.33
CA VAL A 116 5.91 13.35 4.06
C VAL A 116 5.08 13.35 5.34
N ALA A 117 5.67 12.95 6.49
CA ALA A 117 4.98 12.93 7.78
C ALA A 117 4.77 14.31 8.44
N ARG A 118 5.39 15.38 7.90
CA ARG A 118 5.26 16.76 8.40
C ARG A 118 4.12 17.50 7.72
#